data_AF-A0A8H7T9I4-F1
#
_entry.id   AF-A0A8H7T9I4-F1
#
_cell.length_a   1.000
_cell.length_b   1.000
_cell.length_c   1.000
_cell.angle_alpha   90.00
_cell.angle_beta   90.00
_cell.angle_gamma   90.00
#
_symmetry.space_group_name_H-M   'P 1'
#
loop_
_entity.id
_entity.type
_entity.pdbx_description
1 polymer ?
#
loop_
_entity_poly.entity_id
_entity_poly.type
_entity_poly.pdbx_seq_one_letter_code
_entity_poly.pdbx_strand_id
1 'polypeptide(L)'
;MATTLYTVTASTRSPGKARKLKELLPNVKTTEITLDDGAELEKEVEKYDIVIQLADCDHLQGTKAILDGMRARTEKTGYAPALYHASGGAFLFNDKMDGYPSGIGMSDLDSDRINAIPVSKPLPFGVYGTATGKLHDHKLGNQTSMPVPRLIYVSVKRKGVGQIGPGENLWKISQVDDVAELFMAVLEDGTKGHGKHGFYFADGGQVPAHCVFEVMVDTLYSMGLSEKPVPNRYTEEELEKYKVFGVQPSKQLVKEQEVRVGLLNTGVRSF
;
A
#
# COMPACT_ATOMS: atom_id res chain seq x y z
N MET A 1 25.06 27.74 3.97
CA MET A 1 23.83 27.40 3.21
C MET A 1 23.54 25.94 3.48
N ALA A 2 22.27 25.52 3.58
CA ALA A 2 21.97 24.10 3.70
C ALA A 2 22.25 23.41 2.35
N THR A 3 23.08 22.37 2.35
CA THR A 3 23.38 21.59 1.15
C THR A 3 22.19 20.72 0.83
N THR A 4 21.48 21.00 -0.27
CA THR A 4 20.34 20.16 -0.70
C THR A 4 20.88 18.84 -1.26
N LEU A 5 20.70 17.75 -0.51
CA LEU A 5 21.19 16.41 -0.91
C LEU A 5 20.43 15.82 -2.11
N TYR A 6 19.16 16.17 -2.30
CA TYR A 6 18.30 15.64 -3.36
C TYR A 6 17.52 16.73 -4.09
N THR A 7 17.39 16.61 -5.42
CA THR A 7 16.40 17.38 -6.20
C THR A 7 15.16 16.53 -6.39
N VAL A 8 14.04 16.94 -5.79
CA VAL A 8 12.80 16.14 -5.78
C VAL A 8 11.84 16.59 -6.89
N THR A 9 11.32 15.65 -7.68
CA THR A 9 10.11 15.84 -8.49
C THR A 9 8.97 14.99 -7.93
N ALA A 10 7.80 15.58 -7.72
CA ALA A 10 6.58 14.85 -7.35
C ALA A 10 5.65 14.67 -8.57
N SER A 11 5.17 13.45 -8.81
CA SER A 11 4.03 13.22 -9.71
C SER A 11 2.73 13.73 -9.07
N THR A 12 1.90 14.43 -9.85
CA THR A 12 0.61 14.93 -9.40
C THR A 12 -0.47 14.77 -10.48
N ARG A 13 -1.52 14.00 -10.18
CA ARG A 13 -2.71 13.81 -11.06
C ARG A 13 -3.67 15.03 -11.09
N SER A 14 -3.19 16.23 -10.79
CA SER A 14 -4.04 17.43 -10.69
C SER A 14 -3.19 18.71 -10.81
N PRO A 15 -3.39 19.53 -11.86
CA PRO A 15 -2.70 20.81 -12.03
C PRO A 15 -2.89 21.76 -10.84
N GLY A 16 -4.06 21.71 -10.19
CA GLY A 16 -4.36 22.50 -8.99
C GLY A 16 -3.54 22.07 -7.77
N LYS A 17 -3.26 20.77 -7.60
CA LYS A 17 -2.33 20.28 -6.57
C LYS A 17 -0.87 20.58 -6.95
N ALA A 18 -0.50 20.41 -8.22
CA ALA A 18 0.82 20.73 -8.75
C ALA A 18 1.23 22.18 -8.43
N ARG A 19 0.32 23.14 -8.71
CA ARG A 19 0.51 24.56 -8.43
C ARG A 19 0.70 24.83 -6.93
N LYS A 20 -0.21 24.34 -6.08
CA LYS A 20 -0.10 24.51 -4.62
C LYS A 20 1.17 23.90 -4.05
N LEU A 21 1.62 22.76 -4.59
CA LEU A 21 2.85 22.10 -4.16
C LEU A 21 4.09 22.97 -4.49
N LYS A 22 4.16 23.55 -5.69
CA LYS A 22 5.20 24.51 -6.10
C LYS A 22 5.21 25.78 -5.25
N GLU A 23 4.03 26.33 -4.94
CA GLU A 23 3.88 27.52 -4.09
C GLU A 23 4.32 27.24 -2.64
N LEU A 24 4.04 26.05 -2.11
CA LEU A 24 4.33 25.66 -0.72
C LEU A 24 5.75 25.13 -0.49
N LEU A 25 6.33 24.47 -1.50
CA LEU A 25 7.66 23.86 -1.49
C LEU A 25 8.42 24.24 -2.78
N PRO A 26 9.01 25.45 -2.88
CA PRO A 26 9.65 25.94 -4.12
C PRO A 26 10.81 25.08 -4.65
N ASN A 27 11.41 24.26 -3.81
CA ASN A 27 12.50 23.33 -4.17
C ASN A 27 11.99 22.00 -4.75
N VAL A 28 10.68 21.75 -4.75
CA VAL A 28 10.04 20.54 -5.28
C VAL A 28 9.50 20.83 -6.69
N LYS A 29 10.02 20.12 -7.68
CA LYS A 29 9.48 20.11 -9.04
C LYS A 29 8.20 19.27 -9.07
N THR A 30 7.37 19.46 -10.09
CA THR A 30 6.21 18.57 -10.31
C THR A 30 6.14 18.11 -11.76
N THR A 31 5.68 16.89 -11.94
CA THR A 31 5.28 16.32 -13.23
C THR A 31 3.82 15.88 -13.15
N GLU A 32 3.11 15.89 -14.28
CA GLU A 32 1.72 15.41 -14.36
C GLU A 32 1.63 13.96 -14.85
N ILE A 33 2.77 13.36 -15.21
CA ILE A 33 2.92 11.95 -15.60
C ILE A 33 2.47 11.02 -14.47
N THR A 34 1.74 9.98 -14.85
CA THR A 34 1.05 8.99 -14.02
C THR A 34 1.50 7.56 -14.36
N LEU A 35 0.95 6.57 -13.66
CA LEU A 35 1.23 5.15 -13.91
C LEU A 35 0.64 4.65 -15.24
N ASP A 36 -0.37 5.36 -15.77
CA ASP A 36 -1.11 4.97 -16.97
C ASP A 36 -0.45 5.46 -18.28
N ASP A 37 0.52 6.39 -18.20
CA ASP A 37 1.09 7.08 -19.38
C ASP A 37 2.20 6.29 -20.11
N GLY A 38 2.44 5.03 -19.71
CA GLY A 38 3.26 4.05 -20.45
C GLY A 38 4.63 4.57 -20.91
N ALA A 39 4.80 4.77 -22.22
CA ALA A 39 6.06 5.22 -22.81
C ALA A 39 6.45 6.68 -22.44
N GLU A 40 5.51 7.50 -21.94
CA GLU A 40 5.84 8.81 -21.37
C GLU A 40 6.35 8.67 -19.92
N LEU A 41 5.80 7.74 -19.15
CA LEU A 41 6.32 7.37 -17.83
C LEU A 41 7.74 6.79 -17.92
N GLU A 42 7.99 5.90 -18.89
CA GLU A 42 9.32 5.36 -19.19
C GLU A 42 10.36 6.50 -19.38
N LYS A 43 10.08 7.43 -20.32
CA LYS A 43 10.92 8.60 -20.62
C LYS A 43 11.03 9.60 -19.47
N GLU A 44 10.03 9.68 -18.60
CA GLU A 44 10.09 10.51 -17.40
C GLU A 44 11.02 9.87 -16.36
N VAL A 45 10.88 8.56 -16.12
CA VAL A 45 11.70 7.78 -15.17
C VAL A 45 13.19 7.77 -15.56
N GLU A 46 13.51 7.77 -16.86
CA GLU A 46 14.91 7.89 -17.35
C GLU A 46 15.70 9.07 -16.76
N LYS A 47 15.03 10.10 -16.24
CA LYS A 47 15.64 11.34 -15.74
C LYS A 47 16.17 11.23 -14.31
N TYR A 48 15.75 10.21 -13.56
CA TYR A 48 15.93 10.14 -12.10
C TYR A 48 16.90 9.04 -11.65
N ASP A 49 17.75 9.35 -10.68
CA ASP A 49 18.63 8.40 -10.00
C ASP A 49 17.89 7.52 -8.98
N ILE A 50 16.77 8.03 -8.45
CA ILE A 50 15.95 7.38 -7.43
C ILE A 50 14.48 7.58 -7.81
N VAL A 51 13.73 6.47 -7.80
CA VAL A 51 12.28 6.44 -7.98
C VAL A 51 11.63 5.92 -6.71
N ILE A 52 10.64 6.65 -6.18
CA ILE A 52 9.84 6.21 -5.03
C ILE A 52 8.39 6.04 -5.50
N GLN A 53 7.95 4.79 -5.65
CA GLN A 53 6.60 4.44 -6.09
C GLN A 53 5.70 4.15 -4.88
N LEU A 54 4.80 5.09 -4.61
CA LEU A 54 3.81 5.06 -3.53
C LEU A 54 2.36 5.14 -4.05
N ALA A 55 2.15 5.22 -5.36
CA ALA A 55 0.85 5.57 -5.93
C ALA A 55 -0.13 4.40 -6.01
N ASP A 56 0.36 3.21 -6.38
CA ASP A 56 -0.41 1.97 -6.47
C ASP A 56 0.57 0.76 -6.51
N CYS A 57 0.33 -0.26 -5.69
CA CYS A 57 1.13 -1.50 -5.65
C CYS A 57 0.67 -2.53 -6.68
N ASP A 58 -0.60 -2.49 -7.08
CA ASP A 58 -1.23 -3.48 -7.96
C ASP A 58 -1.13 -3.06 -9.45
N HIS A 59 -0.64 -1.84 -9.72
CA HIS A 59 -0.53 -1.27 -11.06
C HIS A 59 0.67 -1.84 -11.85
N LEU A 60 0.45 -3.03 -12.40
CA LEU A 60 1.45 -3.82 -13.12
C LEU A 60 2.07 -3.08 -14.33
N GLN A 61 1.29 -2.34 -15.11
CA GLN A 61 1.79 -1.73 -16.34
C GLN A 61 2.68 -0.51 -16.06
N GLY A 62 2.30 0.33 -15.10
CA GLY A 62 3.14 1.43 -14.62
C GLY A 62 4.43 0.92 -13.97
N THR A 63 4.36 -0.17 -13.21
CA THR A 63 5.55 -0.81 -12.64
C THR A 63 6.52 -1.30 -13.72
N LYS A 64 6.03 -1.88 -14.83
CA LYS A 64 6.88 -2.23 -15.98
C LYS A 64 7.52 -1.00 -16.63
N ALA A 65 6.72 0.03 -16.94
CA ALA A 65 7.23 1.26 -17.55
C ALA A 65 8.27 1.97 -16.66
N ILE A 66 8.14 1.91 -15.33
CA ILE A 66 9.18 2.34 -14.39
C ILE A 66 10.47 1.51 -14.57
N LEU A 67 10.37 0.18 -14.55
CA LEU A 67 11.54 -0.71 -14.70
C LEU A 67 12.23 -0.56 -16.06
N ASP A 68 11.46 -0.35 -17.13
CA ASP A 68 12.02 -0.14 -18.47
C ASP A 68 12.69 1.25 -18.60
N GLY A 69 12.12 2.30 -17.99
CA GLY A 69 12.77 3.61 -17.91
C GLY A 69 14.07 3.59 -17.08
N MET A 70 14.09 2.81 -15.99
CA MET A 70 15.31 2.58 -15.20
C MET A 70 16.38 1.83 -16.00
N ARG A 71 15.97 0.82 -16.78
CA ARG A 71 16.86 0.07 -17.69
C ARG A 71 17.46 1.01 -18.73
N ALA A 72 16.62 1.80 -19.42
CA ALA A 72 17.07 2.75 -20.43
C ALA A 72 18.02 3.82 -19.86
N ARG A 73 17.81 4.29 -18.61
CA ARG A 73 18.80 5.14 -17.91
C ARG A 73 20.11 4.41 -17.67
N THR A 74 20.05 3.16 -17.20
CA THR A 74 21.24 2.34 -16.95
C THR A 74 22.07 2.16 -18.22
N GLU A 75 21.42 1.85 -19.34
CA GLU A 75 22.05 1.69 -20.66
C GLU A 75 22.67 3.01 -21.17
N LYS A 76 22.02 4.16 -20.93
CA LYS A 76 22.50 5.48 -21.37
C LYS A 76 23.61 6.07 -20.51
N THR A 77 23.66 5.75 -19.22
CA THR A 77 24.52 6.44 -18.24
C THR A 77 25.56 5.54 -17.58
N GLY A 78 25.37 4.22 -17.60
CA GLY A 78 26.15 3.26 -16.81
C GLY A 78 25.72 3.15 -15.34
N TYR A 79 24.77 3.98 -14.87
CA TYR A 79 24.31 4.00 -13.48
C TYR A 79 22.90 3.42 -13.35
N ALA A 80 22.78 2.37 -12.54
CA ALA A 80 21.50 1.73 -12.22
C ALA A 80 20.72 2.55 -11.18
N PRO A 81 19.47 2.96 -11.45
CA PRO A 81 18.67 3.73 -10.49
C PRO A 81 18.17 2.87 -9.32
N ALA A 82 17.90 3.50 -8.18
CA ALA A 82 17.22 2.87 -7.07
C ALA A 82 15.68 2.96 -7.24
N LEU A 83 14.97 1.87 -6.93
CA LEU A 83 13.50 1.85 -6.85
C LEU A 83 13.06 1.46 -5.44
N TYR A 84 12.35 2.38 -4.79
CA TYR A 84 11.66 2.16 -3.53
C TYR A 84 10.18 1.98 -3.84
N HIS A 85 9.64 0.78 -3.65
CA HIS A 85 8.27 0.44 -4.01
C HIS A 85 7.47 0.02 -2.77
N ALA A 86 6.38 0.72 -2.47
CA ALA A 86 5.43 0.33 -1.43
C ALA A 86 4.59 -0.85 -1.94
N SER A 87 5.04 -2.10 -1.73
CA SER A 87 4.46 -3.31 -2.32
C SER A 87 3.13 -3.79 -1.73
N GLY A 88 2.68 -3.19 -0.63
CA GLY A 88 1.52 -3.65 0.13
C GLY A 88 1.81 -4.97 0.87
N GLY A 89 1.76 -4.97 2.21
CA GLY A 89 2.00 -6.17 3.03
C GLY A 89 0.91 -7.25 2.93
N ALA A 90 0.08 -7.20 1.89
CA ALA A 90 -1.13 -7.98 1.75
C ALA A 90 -0.86 -9.44 1.40
N PHE A 91 0.11 -9.69 0.53
CA PHE A 91 0.43 -11.03 0.04
C PHE A 91 1.04 -11.96 1.10
N LEU A 92 1.38 -11.41 2.27
CA LEU A 92 2.17 -12.07 3.29
C LEU A 92 1.38 -12.99 4.24
N PHE A 93 0.04 -12.90 4.25
CA PHE A 93 -0.82 -13.54 5.26
C PHE A 93 -2.15 -14.04 4.65
N ASN A 94 -2.64 -15.18 5.15
CA ASN A 94 -3.89 -15.92 4.86
C ASN A 94 -4.37 -16.11 3.40
N ASP A 95 -4.99 -17.26 3.12
CA ASP A 95 -5.67 -17.49 1.84
C ASP A 95 -7.15 -17.06 1.82
N LYS A 96 -7.68 -16.57 2.95
CA LYS A 96 -9.10 -16.24 3.12
C LYS A 96 -9.31 -14.95 3.92
N MET A 97 -10.28 -14.13 3.48
CA MET A 97 -10.86 -13.06 4.29
C MET A 97 -12.05 -13.59 5.12
N ASP A 98 -11.85 -14.69 5.85
CA ASP A 98 -12.87 -15.38 6.64
C ASP A 98 -12.82 -15.05 8.14
N GLY A 99 -11.87 -14.20 8.55
CA GLY A 99 -11.70 -13.70 9.91
C GLY A 99 -11.02 -14.65 10.90
N TYR A 100 -10.43 -15.76 10.45
CA TYR A 100 -9.65 -16.70 11.27
C TYR A 100 -8.15 -16.40 11.23
N PRO A 101 -7.33 -16.89 12.19
CA PRO A 101 -5.89 -16.63 12.23
C PRO A 101 -5.15 -17.17 11.00
N SER A 102 -4.28 -16.34 10.41
CA SER A 102 -3.23 -16.85 9.53
C SER A 102 -2.15 -17.52 10.37
N GLY A 103 -1.95 -18.84 10.24
CA GLY A 103 -0.89 -19.59 10.93
C GLY A 103 0.55 -19.27 10.46
N ILE A 104 0.79 -18.11 9.85
CA ILE A 104 2.00 -17.74 9.12
C ILE A 104 2.54 -16.42 9.71
N GLY A 105 3.40 -16.50 10.72
CA GLY A 105 4.18 -15.34 11.15
C GLY A 105 5.31 -15.07 10.15
N MET A 106 5.39 -13.86 9.59
CA MET A 106 6.37 -13.46 8.56
C MET A 106 7.28 -12.34 9.08
N SER A 107 8.57 -12.43 8.75
CA SER A 107 9.63 -11.45 9.06
C SER A 107 10.37 -11.09 7.77
N ASP A 108 10.81 -9.85 7.64
CA ASP A 108 11.63 -9.35 6.53
C ASP A 108 13.05 -9.95 6.52
N LEU A 109 13.52 -10.43 7.67
CA LEU A 109 14.73 -11.26 7.79
C LEU A 109 14.63 -12.60 7.04
N ASP A 110 13.41 -13.08 6.74
CA ASP A 110 13.14 -14.33 6.01
C ASP A 110 12.79 -14.05 4.53
N SER A 111 13.76 -13.44 3.83
CA SER A 111 13.63 -13.06 2.42
C SER A 111 13.29 -14.25 1.51
N ASP A 112 13.85 -15.44 1.75
CA ASP A 112 13.58 -16.62 0.91
C ASP A 112 12.11 -17.02 0.97
N ARG A 113 11.49 -16.99 2.15
CA ARG A 113 10.08 -17.27 2.33
C ARG A 113 9.19 -16.19 1.73
N ILE A 114 9.58 -14.91 1.77
CA ILE A 114 8.88 -13.82 1.07
C ILE A 114 8.91 -14.04 -0.46
N ASN A 115 10.07 -14.39 -1.02
CA ASN A 115 10.22 -14.68 -2.45
C ASN A 115 9.45 -15.94 -2.90
N ALA A 116 9.03 -16.81 -1.99
CA ALA A 116 8.26 -18.03 -2.28
C ALA A 116 6.73 -17.83 -2.29
N ILE A 117 6.23 -16.62 -2.03
CA ILE A 117 4.80 -16.33 -1.90
C ILE A 117 4.11 -16.26 -3.28
N PRO A 118 3.00 -17.00 -3.50
CA PRO A 118 2.17 -16.83 -4.69
C PRO A 118 1.46 -15.47 -4.73
N VAL A 119 1.51 -14.79 -5.89
CA VAL A 119 1.09 -13.39 -6.12
C VAL A 119 -0.41 -13.10 -5.91
N SER A 120 -1.26 -14.08 -5.56
CA SER A 120 -2.71 -14.00 -5.78
C SER A 120 -3.60 -13.71 -4.55
N LYS A 121 -3.05 -13.36 -3.38
CA LYS A 121 -3.79 -13.44 -2.10
C LYS A 121 -3.58 -12.27 -1.13
N PRO A 122 -4.47 -11.27 -1.05
CA PRO A 122 -4.29 -10.11 -0.16
C PRO A 122 -4.94 -10.24 1.24
N LEU A 123 -4.21 -9.82 2.28
CA LEU A 123 -4.70 -9.43 3.62
C LEU A 123 -4.37 -7.96 3.95
N PRO A 124 -4.84 -7.36 5.06
CA PRO A 124 -4.54 -5.96 5.37
C PRO A 124 -3.22 -5.80 6.13
N PHE A 125 -2.30 -5.04 5.55
CA PHE A 125 -1.28 -4.32 6.30
C PHE A 125 -1.84 -2.92 6.61
N GLY A 126 -2.21 -2.68 7.86
CA GLY A 126 -2.96 -1.50 8.29
C GLY A 126 -2.07 -0.33 8.67
N VAL A 127 -1.72 0.53 7.70
CA VAL A 127 -1.11 1.83 8.03
C VAL A 127 -2.17 2.71 8.70
N TYR A 128 -1.89 3.22 9.90
CA TYR A 128 -2.80 4.01 10.72
C TYR A 128 -2.16 5.32 11.23
N GLY A 129 -2.95 6.14 11.90
CA GLY A 129 -2.54 7.47 12.36
C GLY A 129 -2.94 8.59 11.40
N THR A 130 -2.59 9.82 11.79
CA THR A 130 -2.84 11.04 11.01
C THR A 130 -1.50 11.62 10.62
N ALA A 131 -1.20 11.63 9.32
CA ALA A 131 0.04 12.22 8.81
C ALA A 131 0.16 13.69 9.22
N THR A 132 1.39 14.19 9.35
CA THR A 132 1.65 15.55 9.83
C THR A 132 2.33 16.43 8.79
N GLY A 133 2.39 17.74 9.07
CA GLY A 133 3.15 18.72 8.30
C GLY A 133 2.51 19.18 6.99
N LYS A 134 3.24 20.04 6.28
CA LYS A 134 2.74 20.91 5.18
C LYS A 134 1.86 20.21 4.13
N LEU A 135 2.17 18.97 3.75
CA LEU A 135 1.38 18.24 2.74
C LEU A 135 0.03 17.75 3.28
N HIS A 136 -0.06 17.46 4.58
CA HIS A 136 -1.30 17.15 5.29
C HIS A 136 -2.10 18.44 5.53
N ASP A 137 -1.47 19.46 6.14
CA ASP A 137 -2.12 20.74 6.49
C ASP A 137 -2.84 21.39 5.29
N HIS A 138 -2.22 21.32 4.09
CA HIS A 138 -2.76 21.86 2.84
C HIS A 138 -3.57 20.86 2.01
N LYS A 139 -3.84 19.65 2.53
CA LYS A 139 -4.64 18.57 1.92
C LYS A 139 -4.15 18.13 0.53
N LEU A 140 -2.84 18.08 0.34
CA LEU A 140 -2.21 17.75 -0.94
C LEU A 140 -2.11 16.22 -1.15
N GLY A 141 -1.86 15.45 -0.09
CA GLY A 141 -1.91 13.97 -0.11
C GLY A 141 -3.30 13.38 0.15
N ASN A 142 -3.39 12.05 0.27
CA ASN A 142 -4.55 11.40 0.90
C ASN A 142 -4.56 11.73 2.40
N GLN A 143 -5.74 12.02 2.95
CA GLN A 143 -5.88 12.54 4.33
C GLN A 143 -6.37 11.48 5.33
N THR A 144 -6.71 10.30 4.84
CA THR A 144 -7.33 9.21 5.59
C THR A 144 -6.75 7.89 5.12
N SER A 145 -6.42 7.00 6.07
CA SER A 145 -6.18 5.59 5.76
C SER A 145 -7.42 4.92 5.15
N MET A 146 -7.27 3.74 4.55
CA MET A 146 -8.35 3.02 3.88
C MET A 146 -9.17 2.13 4.83
N PRO A 147 -8.61 1.10 5.51
CA PRO A 147 -9.42 0.02 6.09
C PRO A 147 -10.35 0.48 7.23
N VAL A 148 -9.81 1.09 8.29
CA VAL A 148 -10.62 1.50 9.45
C VAL A 148 -11.59 2.63 9.10
N PRO A 149 -11.20 3.71 8.38
CA PRO A 149 -12.17 4.73 7.95
C PRO A 149 -13.25 4.20 7.00
N ARG A 150 -12.95 3.20 6.14
CA ARG A 150 -13.96 2.53 5.32
C ARG A 150 -14.96 1.76 6.18
N LEU A 151 -14.47 1.00 7.16
CA LEU A 151 -15.32 0.28 8.11
C LEU A 151 -16.20 1.22 8.94
N ILE A 152 -15.67 2.33 9.42
CA ILE A 152 -16.44 3.37 10.14
C ILE A 152 -17.55 3.93 9.23
N TYR A 153 -17.22 4.32 7.99
CA TYR A 153 -18.20 4.82 7.03
C TYR A 153 -19.35 3.82 6.78
N VAL A 154 -19.02 2.55 6.56
CA VAL A 154 -20.03 1.49 6.38
C VAL A 154 -20.84 1.28 7.66
N SER A 155 -20.19 1.27 8.83
CA SER A 155 -20.84 1.06 10.13
C SER A 155 -21.86 2.15 10.43
N VAL A 156 -21.54 3.42 10.17
CA VAL A 156 -22.49 4.54 10.28
C VAL A 156 -23.64 4.41 9.28
N LYS A 157 -23.36 4.01 8.03
CA LYS A 157 -24.41 3.82 6.99
C LYS A 157 -25.40 2.70 7.31
N ARG A 158 -24.95 1.61 7.95
CA ARG A 158 -25.80 0.48 8.40
C ARG A 158 -26.23 0.57 9.87
N LYS A 159 -25.82 1.63 10.59
CA LYS A 159 -25.99 1.83 12.04
C LYS A 159 -25.49 0.66 12.91
N GLY A 160 -24.48 -0.06 12.48
CA GLY A 160 -24.02 -1.30 13.12
C GLY A 160 -22.58 -1.62 12.74
N VAL A 161 -21.70 -1.82 13.72
CA VAL A 161 -20.33 -2.23 13.43
C VAL A 161 -20.32 -3.66 12.88
N GLY A 162 -19.82 -3.80 11.66
CA GLY A 162 -19.84 -5.07 10.95
C GLY A 162 -18.53 -5.84 11.14
N GLN A 163 -18.64 -7.11 11.52
CA GLN A 163 -17.51 -8.01 11.76
C GLN A 163 -17.51 -9.18 10.76
N ILE A 164 -16.36 -9.38 10.12
CA ILE A 164 -16.07 -10.51 9.23
C ILE A 164 -15.45 -11.63 10.07
N GLY A 165 -16.06 -12.82 10.10
CA GLY A 165 -15.54 -13.97 10.84
C GLY A 165 -15.37 -13.77 12.35
N PRO A 166 -14.76 -14.70 13.09
CA PRO A 166 -14.53 -14.49 14.53
C PRO A 166 -13.62 -13.28 14.81
N GLY A 167 -12.92 -12.74 13.80
CA GLY A 167 -12.06 -11.56 13.93
C GLY A 167 -10.76 -11.90 14.63
N GLU A 168 -10.39 -13.17 14.64
CA GLU A 168 -9.14 -13.72 15.18
C GLU A 168 -7.97 -13.55 14.20
N ASN A 169 -8.25 -13.13 12.96
CA ASN A 169 -7.22 -12.72 12.02
C ASN A 169 -6.44 -11.51 12.58
N LEU A 170 -5.13 -11.67 12.69
CA LEU A 170 -4.21 -10.63 13.13
C LEU A 170 -3.96 -9.66 11.97
N TRP A 171 -4.18 -8.38 12.20
CA TRP A 171 -3.78 -7.32 11.30
C TRP A 171 -2.39 -6.84 11.73
N LYS A 172 -1.40 -6.94 10.83
CA LYS A 172 -0.16 -6.17 11.00
C LYS A 172 -0.50 -4.69 10.85
N ILE A 173 -0.02 -3.87 11.77
CA ILE A 173 -0.28 -2.43 11.79
C ILE A 173 1.01 -1.63 11.87
N SER A 174 0.99 -0.42 11.32
CA SER A 174 2.14 0.51 11.34
C SER A 174 1.62 1.92 11.50
N GLN A 175 2.26 2.72 12.34
CA GLN A 175 1.95 4.14 12.41
C GLN A 175 2.53 4.80 11.14
N VAL A 176 1.84 5.79 10.56
CA VAL A 176 2.19 6.41 9.27
C VAL A 176 3.57 7.09 9.23
N ASP A 177 4.01 7.64 10.36
CA ASP A 177 5.33 8.21 10.59
C ASP A 177 6.39 7.08 10.69
N ASP A 178 6.12 5.94 11.34
CA ASP A 178 7.03 4.76 11.32
C ASP A 178 7.31 4.29 9.88
N VAL A 179 6.28 4.32 9.02
CA VAL A 179 6.42 4.00 7.59
C VAL A 179 7.30 5.04 6.89
N ALA A 180 7.10 6.33 7.18
CA ALA A 180 7.92 7.39 6.61
C ALA A 180 9.39 7.31 7.07
N GLU A 181 9.63 7.04 8.36
CA GLU A 181 10.96 6.80 8.92
C GLU A 181 11.65 5.60 8.27
N LEU A 182 10.93 4.51 8.00
CA LEU A 182 11.49 3.38 7.26
C LEU A 182 11.94 3.79 5.85
N PHE A 183 11.11 4.54 5.10
CA PHE A 183 11.51 5.01 3.77
C PHE A 183 12.76 5.90 3.83
N MET A 184 12.89 6.76 4.85
CA MET A 184 14.10 7.56 5.05
C MET A 184 15.31 6.69 5.41
N ALA A 185 15.16 5.73 6.31
CA ALA A 185 16.26 4.85 6.76
C ALA A 185 16.84 3.96 5.64
N VAL A 186 16.00 3.52 4.67
CA VAL A 186 16.48 2.76 3.50
C VAL A 186 16.94 3.70 2.36
N LEU A 187 16.50 4.96 2.34
CA LEU A 187 16.98 5.98 1.39
C LEU A 187 18.39 6.49 1.74
N GLU A 188 18.68 6.63 3.04
CA GLU A 188 19.94 7.20 3.53
C GLU A 188 21.07 6.15 3.68
N ASP A 189 20.73 4.86 3.78
CA ASP A 189 21.70 3.77 3.90
C ASP A 189 21.80 2.93 2.61
N GLY A 190 22.78 3.27 1.77
CA GLY A 190 23.11 2.52 0.56
C GLY A 190 23.71 1.12 0.78
N THR A 191 23.91 0.67 2.02
CA THR A 191 24.36 -0.72 2.33
C THR A 191 23.21 -1.69 2.55
N LYS A 192 21.97 -1.20 2.57
CA LYS A 192 20.76 -2.03 2.67
C LYS A 192 20.65 -3.01 1.50
N GLY A 193 20.18 -4.22 1.80
CA GLY A 193 19.88 -5.24 0.80
C GLY A 193 18.85 -4.77 -0.23
N HIS A 194 18.93 -5.33 -1.44
CA HIS A 194 18.10 -4.94 -2.58
C HIS A 194 17.59 -6.17 -3.35
N GLY A 195 16.61 -5.96 -4.23
CA GLY A 195 16.00 -7.03 -5.03
C GLY A 195 15.41 -8.12 -4.13
N LYS A 196 15.88 -9.37 -4.29
CA LYS A 196 15.42 -10.53 -3.49
C LYS A 196 15.68 -10.39 -1.99
N HIS A 197 16.60 -9.53 -1.57
CA HIS A 197 16.95 -9.29 -0.16
C HIS A 197 16.62 -7.86 0.29
N GLY A 198 15.74 -7.16 -0.46
CA GLY A 198 15.36 -5.77 -0.23
C GLY A 198 13.95 -5.59 0.32
N PHE A 199 13.46 -6.56 1.10
CA PHE A 199 12.19 -6.45 1.80
C PHE A 199 12.41 -5.83 3.18
N TYR A 200 11.54 -4.89 3.56
CA TYR A 200 11.60 -4.19 4.83
C TYR A 200 10.19 -3.95 5.36
N PHE A 201 9.97 -4.20 6.65
CA PHE A 201 8.67 -3.97 7.30
C PHE A 201 8.79 -2.91 8.40
N ALA A 202 7.90 -1.91 8.36
CA ALA A 202 7.67 -1.01 9.49
C ALA A 202 6.77 -1.73 10.50
N ASP A 203 7.29 -2.73 11.22
CA ASP A 203 6.47 -3.57 12.09
C ASP A 203 6.08 -2.84 13.38
N GLY A 204 4.89 -2.22 13.37
CA GLY A 204 4.25 -1.61 14.54
C GLY A 204 3.44 -2.59 15.38
N GLY A 205 3.64 -3.90 15.18
CA GLY A 205 2.96 -4.97 15.89
C GLY A 205 1.67 -5.45 15.20
N GLN A 206 0.84 -6.14 15.98
CA GLN A 206 -0.32 -6.87 15.49
C GLN A 206 -1.52 -6.68 16.40
N VAL A 207 -2.71 -6.58 15.81
CA VAL A 207 -3.99 -6.49 16.54
C VAL A 207 -5.00 -7.48 15.95
N PRO A 208 -5.71 -8.29 16.77
CA PRO A 208 -6.84 -9.08 16.29
C PRO A 208 -7.94 -8.15 15.75
N ALA A 209 -8.54 -8.52 14.62
CA ALA A 209 -9.58 -7.70 14.01
C ALA A 209 -10.79 -7.45 14.96
N HIS A 210 -11.13 -8.41 15.84
CA HIS A 210 -12.19 -8.23 16.83
C HIS A 210 -11.94 -7.05 17.78
N CYS A 211 -10.71 -6.85 18.26
CA CYS A 211 -10.37 -5.70 19.11
C CYS A 211 -10.63 -4.35 18.40
N VAL A 212 -10.41 -4.29 17.08
CA VAL A 212 -10.73 -3.11 16.28
C VAL A 212 -12.24 -2.89 16.20
N PHE A 213 -13.02 -3.96 15.98
CA PHE A 213 -14.49 -3.87 15.92
C PHE A 213 -15.12 -3.54 17.29
N GLU A 214 -14.54 -4.01 18.39
CA GLU A 214 -14.95 -3.69 19.77
C GLU A 214 -14.77 -2.20 20.07
N VAL A 215 -13.55 -1.66 19.90
CA VAL A 215 -13.30 -0.22 20.08
C VAL A 215 -14.16 0.64 19.16
N MET A 216 -14.40 0.19 17.92
CA MET A 216 -15.31 0.85 17.00
C MET A 216 -16.76 0.87 17.50
N VAL A 217 -17.28 -0.23 18.08
CA VAL A 217 -18.69 -0.27 18.50
C VAL A 217 -18.92 0.54 19.77
N ASP A 218 -18.00 0.49 20.73
CA ASP A 218 -18.07 1.34 21.93
C ASP A 218 -18.09 2.83 21.55
N THR A 219 -17.21 3.22 20.63
CA THR A 219 -17.14 4.59 20.11
C THR A 219 -18.43 4.97 19.37
N LEU A 220 -18.89 4.18 18.41
CA LEU A 220 -20.05 4.54 17.60
C LEU A 220 -21.38 4.42 18.35
N TYR A 221 -21.49 3.50 19.32
CA TYR A 221 -22.67 3.38 20.18
C TYR A 221 -22.77 4.55 21.16
N SER A 222 -21.67 4.95 21.81
CA SER A 222 -21.65 6.12 22.70
C SER A 222 -21.98 7.44 21.98
N MET A 223 -21.70 7.51 20.66
CA MET A 223 -22.09 8.64 19.79
C MET A 223 -23.53 8.54 19.23
N GLY A 224 -24.29 7.46 19.50
CA GLY A 224 -25.60 7.22 18.91
C GLY A 224 -25.57 6.91 17.40
N LEU A 225 -24.39 6.58 16.85
CA LEU A 225 -24.18 6.23 15.45
C LEU A 225 -24.28 4.72 15.18
N SER A 226 -24.36 3.90 16.24
CA SER A 226 -24.73 2.50 16.16
C SER A 226 -25.95 2.20 17.04
N GLU A 227 -26.86 1.35 16.54
CA GLU A 227 -28.06 0.91 17.28
C GLU A 227 -27.76 -0.26 18.25
N LYS A 228 -26.58 -0.89 18.15
CA LYS A 228 -26.19 -2.05 18.96
C LYS A 228 -24.85 -1.79 19.66
N PRO A 229 -24.69 -2.18 20.95
CA PRO A 229 -23.44 -2.04 21.70
C PRO A 229 -22.47 -3.22 21.47
N VAL A 230 -22.66 -4.03 20.42
CA VAL A 230 -21.82 -5.17 20.07
C VAL A 230 -21.68 -5.27 18.55
N PRO A 231 -20.54 -5.74 18.01
CA PRO A 231 -20.41 -5.95 16.58
C PRO A 231 -21.38 -7.04 16.09
N ASN A 232 -21.83 -6.94 14.84
CA ASN A 232 -22.67 -7.96 14.23
C ASN A 232 -22.13 -8.40 12.86
N ARG A 233 -22.55 -9.57 12.39
CA ARG A 233 -22.20 -10.06 11.06
C ARG A 233 -22.66 -9.09 9.97
N TYR A 234 -21.91 -9.01 8.88
CA TYR A 234 -22.43 -8.56 7.59
C TYR A 234 -23.27 -9.69 6.97
N THR A 235 -24.36 -9.36 6.29
CA THR A 235 -25.00 -10.29 5.34
C THR A 235 -24.26 -10.29 4.00
N GLU A 236 -24.49 -11.29 3.15
CA GLU A 236 -23.93 -11.31 1.79
C GLU A 236 -24.39 -10.09 0.96
N GLU A 237 -25.66 -9.70 1.10
CA GLU A 237 -26.20 -8.48 0.49
C GLU A 237 -25.48 -7.22 0.96
N GLU A 238 -25.12 -7.12 2.24
CA GLU A 238 -24.35 -6.00 2.77
C GLU A 238 -22.90 -5.98 2.27
N LEU A 239 -22.27 -7.16 2.14
CA LEU A 239 -20.91 -7.26 1.59
C LEU A 239 -20.87 -6.77 0.13
N GLU A 240 -21.81 -7.21 -0.72
CA GLU A 240 -21.89 -6.75 -2.12
C GLU A 240 -22.27 -5.27 -2.20
N LYS A 241 -23.30 -4.83 -1.45
CA LYS A 241 -23.78 -3.44 -1.44
C LYS A 241 -22.71 -2.46 -1.00
N TYR A 242 -21.96 -2.78 0.06
CA TYR A 242 -21.00 -1.87 0.65
C TYR A 242 -19.56 -2.08 0.18
N LYS A 243 -19.23 -3.20 -0.48
CA LYS A 243 -17.87 -3.54 -0.94
C LYS A 243 -16.85 -3.22 0.16
N VAL A 244 -17.09 -3.84 1.32
CA VAL A 244 -16.47 -3.47 2.61
C VAL A 244 -14.94 -3.54 2.50
N PHE A 245 -14.47 -4.59 1.84
CA PHE A 245 -13.18 -4.71 1.17
C PHE A 245 -13.44 -5.23 -0.25
N GLY A 246 -12.41 -5.45 -1.07
CA GLY A 246 -12.52 -5.91 -2.47
C GLY A 246 -13.01 -7.35 -2.68
N VAL A 247 -13.93 -7.83 -1.84
CA VAL A 247 -14.49 -9.19 -1.88
C VAL A 247 -15.42 -9.32 -3.09
N GLN A 248 -14.96 -10.00 -4.13
CA GLN A 248 -15.88 -10.76 -5.00
C GLN A 248 -16.22 -12.08 -4.30
N PRO A 249 -17.49 -12.54 -4.32
CA PRO A 249 -17.84 -13.89 -3.86
C PRO A 249 -17.11 -14.94 -4.71
N SER A 250 -16.32 -15.80 -4.08
CA SER A 250 -15.42 -16.72 -4.77
C SER A 250 -16.16 -17.82 -5.56
N LYS A 251 -16.18 -17.72 -6.89
CA LYS A 251 -16.55 -18.82 -7.81
C LYS A 251 -15.71 -18.88 -9.10
N GLN A 252 -14.38 -18.77 -8.99
CA GLN A 252 -13.50 -19.40 -9.99
C GLN A 252 -12.16 -19.79 -9.38
N LEU A 253 -11.87 -21.10 -9.43
CA LEU A 253 -10.57 -21.66 -9.11
C LEU A 253 -9.56 -21.20 -10.17
N VAL A 254 -8.63 -20.32 -9.80
CA VAL A 254 -7.44 -20.07 -10.61
C VAL A 254 -6.63 -21.37 -10.58
N LYS A 255 -6.53 -22.04 -11.74
CA LYS A 255 -5.74 -23.27 -11.87
C LYS A 255 -4.28 -22.96 -11.55
N GLU A 256 -3.68 -23.82 -10.72
CA GLU A 256 -2.26 -23.77 -10.40
C GLU A 256 -1.43 -23.91 -11.68
N GLN A 257 -0.49 -22.98 -11.88
CA GLN A 257 0.68 -23.19 -12.72
C GLN A 257 1.90 -22.96 -11.84
N GLU A 258 2.75 -23.99 -11.70
CA GLU A 258 4.02 -23.86 -11.01
C GLU A 258 4.91 -22.82 -11.72
N VAL A 259 5.37 -21.81 -10.98
CA VAL A 259 6.42 -20.90 -11.44
C VAL A 259 7.51 -20.83 -10.36
N ARG A 260 8.72 -21.25 -10.71
CA ARG A 260 9.91 -21.16 -9.84
C ARG A 260 10.62 -19.83 -10.11
N VAL A 261 10.79 -19.00 -9.08
CA VAL A 261 11.17 -17.58 -9.24
C VAL A 261 12.69 -17.36 -9.31
N GLY A 262 13.18 -17.11 -10.53
CA GLY A 262 14.41 -16.36 -10.81
C GLY A 262 14.08 -14.91 -11.22
N LEU A 263 15.04 -13.99 -11.12
CA LEU A 263 14.85 -12.59 -11.51
C LEU A 263 14.60 -12.43 -13.03
N LEU A 264 13.72 -11.47 -13.37
CA LEU A 264 13.46 -10.85 -14.68
C LEU A 264 12.79 -11.67 -15.83
N ASN A 265 11.66 -11.07 -16.30
CA ASN A 265 11.21 -10.95 -17.70
C ASN A 265 10.04 -11.82 -18.25
N THR A 266 9.32 -11.20 -19.21
CA THR A 266 8.35 -11.68 -20.20
C THR A 266 7.02 -12.33 -19.78
N GLY A 267 5.92 -11.61 -20.08
CA GLY A 267 4.85 -12.10 -20.97
C GLY A 267 3.75 -13.06 -20.47
N VAL A 268 2.50 -12.61 -20.70
CA VAL A 268 1.26 -13.42 -20.92
C VAL A 268 0.61 -13.96 -19.62
N ARG A 269 -0.71 -13.78 -19.33
CA ARG A 269 -1.84 -13.16 -20.08
C ARG A 269 -2.81 -12.39 -19.15
N SER A 270 -3.90 -11.91 -19.75
CA SER A 270 -5.10 -11.24 -19.22
C SER A 270 -5.98 -12.07 -18.26
N PHE A 271 -6.60 -11.39 -17.30
CA PHE A 271 -8.06 -11.33 -17.15
C PHE A 271 -8.48 -9.87 -16.93
#